data_AF-A0A3B9YVE1-F1
#
_entry.id   AF-A0A3B9YVE1-F1
#
_cell.length_a   1.000
_cell.length_b   1.000
_cell.length_c   1.000
_cell.angle_alpha   90.00
_cell.angle_beta   90.00
_cell.angle_gamma   90.00
#
_symmetry.space_group_name_H-M   'P 1'
#
loop_
_entity.id
_entity.type
_entity.pdbx_description
1 polymer ?
#
loop_
_entity_poly.entity_id
_entity_poly.type
_entity_poly.pdbx_seq_one_letter_code
_entity_poly.pdbx_strand_id
1 'polypeptide(L)'
;MTTQLTKDQVYDTVDPRDFPALLDIDRYGKRSSAFDKIIAATHDHFWDPLDKAYIDFSEPFDMEKDYLIDPDLVAGRGTAVWDKLDEAQRIKLTNLDAKWALSSILHGEQGALSLSASLCHILRDPGAQEYAANQAREEARHVTAFAQYVKVRWGKPMPIGGSLGGVLNELVASPYAWKKIVGMQLLVEGLAMGAFATFYNRANDPVLVRLCQLAMTDEAFHHKFGKIWADRTIPKLSKEEQNIVEDWAASCFQTLLFNLINPEQMKSVYALVGIDWQEAHQSLMEAITDEHRRERMREGTDIF
;
A
#
# COMPACT_ATOMS: atom_id res chain seq x y z
N MET A 1 7.10 5.62 27.96
CA MET A 1 8.51 5.93 27.63
C MET A 1 8.91 4.97 26.52
N THR A 2 9.04 5.47 25.29
CA THR A 2 9.40 4.66 24.12
C THR A 2 10.90 4.39 24.17
N THR A 3 11.29 3.17 24.51
CA THR A 3 12.68 2.73 24.45
C THR A 3 13.13 2.79 22.99
N GLN A 4 14.05 3.68 22.67
CA GLN A 4 14.41 4.05 21.31
C GLN A 4 15.39 3.01 20.74
N LEU A 5 14.87 2.04 19.99
CA LEU A 5 15.63 1.04 19.24
C LEU A 5 16.51 1.72 18.18
N THR A 6 17.74 2.04 18.56
CA THR A 6 18.74 2.73 17.72
C THR A 6 19.97 1.83 17.58
N LYS A 7 19.85 0.80 16.73
CA LYS A 7 20.98 -0.07 16.38
C LYS A 7 21.11 -0.20 14.88
N ASP A 8 21.62 0.85 14.24
CA ASP A 8 21.94 0.83 12.81
C ASP A 8 22.87 -0.35 12.45
N GLN A 9 23.70 -0.80 13.41
CA GLN A 9 24.56 -1.98 13.28
C GLN A 9 23.82 -3.31 13.12
N VAL A 10 22.69 -3.54 13.81
CA VAL A 10 21.91 -4.78 13.66
C VAL A 10 21.33 -4.88 12.25
N TYR A 11 21.03 -3.71 11.70
CA TYR A 11 20.39 -3.47 10.43
C TYR A 11 21.39 -3.26 9.28
N ASP A 12 22.70 -3.24 9.55
CA ASP A 12 23.74 -2.90 8.57
C ASP A 12 23.40 -1.62 7.78
N THR A 13 23.04 -0.58 8.53
CA THR A 13 22.66 0.74 8.02
C THR A 13 23.59 1.84 8.53
N VAL A 14 23.53 3.01 7.91
CA VAL A 14 24.23 4.24 8.32
C VAL A 14 23.22 5.38 8.52
N ASP A 15 23.61 6.41 9.27
CA ASP A 15 22.87 7.66 9.32
C ASP A 15 22.77 8.22 7.89
N PRO A 16 21.58 8.63 7.40
CA PRO A 16 21.42 9.20 6.06
C PRO A 16 22.32 10.40 5.75
N ARG A 17 22.85 11.07 6.79
CA ARG A 17 23.77 12.23 6.68
C ARG A 17 25.24 11.81 6.66
N ASP A 18 25.57 10.55 6.94
CA ASP A 18 26.92 10.01 6.93
C ASP A 18 27.26 9.36 5.58
N PHE A 19 27.23 10.16 4.51
CA PHE A 19 27.66 9.71 3.18
C PHE A 19 29.08 9.13 3.15
N PRO A 20 30.08 9.66 3.90
CA PRO A 20 31.42 9.06 3.96
C PRO A 20 31.43 7.57 4.33
N ALA A 21 30.50 7.11 5.19
CA ALA A 21 30.42 5.70 5.54
C ALA A 21 30.04 4.78 4.36
N LEU A 22 29.40 5.30 3.31
CA LEU A 22 29.11 4.57 2.07
C LEU A 22 30.30 4.54 1.10
N LEU A 23 31.33 5.35 1.33
CA LEU A 23 32.60 5.40 0.59
C LEU A 23 33.70 4.52 1.20
N ASP A 24 33.39 3.85 2.32
CA ASP A 24 34.28 2.86 2.94
C ASP A 24 34.71 1.80 1.91
N ILE A 25 36.02 1.68 1.70
CA ILE A 25 36.58 0.78 0.67
C ILE A 25 36.24 -0.68 0.92
N ASP A 26 36.12 -1.09 2.18
CA ASP A 26 35.82 -2.47 2.55
C ASP A 26 34.35 -2.82 2.28
N ARG A 27 33.48 -1.80 2.17
CA ARG A 27 32.06 -1.98 1.84
C ARG A 27 31.87 -2.62 0.47
N TYR A 28 32.64 -2.21 -0.53
CA TYR A 28 32.48 -2.71 -1.90
C TYR A 28 32.70 -4.22 -2.01
N GLY A 29 33.54 -4.79 -1.14
CA GLY A 29 33.78 -6.24 -1.06
C GLY A 29 32.72 -7.02 -0.26
N LYS A 30 31.75 -6.35 0.38
CA LYS A 30 30.75 -6.96 1.29
C LYS A 30 29.35 -7.09 0.69
N ARG A 31 29.20 -6.94 -0.64
CA ARG A 31 27.92 -7.16 -1.35
C ARG A 31 27.41 -8.57 -1.10
N SER A 32 26.25 -8.69 -0.44
CA SER A 32 25.65 -10.02 -0.22
C SER A 32 24.90 -10.51 -1.47
N SER A 33 24.88 -11.81 -1.67
CA SER A 33 24.11 -12.46 -2.74
C SER A 33 22.64 -12.69 -2.39
N ALA A 34 22.19 -12.25 -1.22
CA ALA A 34 20.83 -12.50 -0.72
C ALA A 34 19.75 -11.90 -1.62
N PHE A 35 20.09 -10.83 -2.35
CA PHE A 35 19.17 -10.08 -3.20
C PHE A 35 19.33 -10.41 -4.69
N ASP A 36 20.36 -11.16 -5.09
CA ASP A 36 20.68 -11.41 -6.51
C ASP A 36 19.52 -12.03 -7.29
N LYS A 37 18.79 -12.96 -6.66
CA LYS A 37 17.64 -13.62 -7.31
C LYS A 37 16.49 -12.65 -7.57
N ILE A 38 16.21 -11.74 -6.62
CA ILE A 38 15.12 -10.78 -6.80
C ILE A 38 15.55 -9.68 -7.76
N ILE A 39 16.80 -9.20 -7.69
CA ILE A 39 17.37 -8.24 -8.65
C ILE A 39 17.34 -8.79 -10.07
N ALA A 40 17.75 -10.05 -10.28
CA ALA A 40 17.74 -10.64 -11.62
C ALA A 40 16.31 -10.71 -12.21
N ALA A 41 15.32 -11.02 -11.37
CA ALA A 41 13.92 -11.18 -11.78
C ALA A 41 13.23 -9.87 -12.21
N THR A 42 13.75 -8.70 -11.81
CA THR A 42 13.13 -7.40 -12.15
C THR A 42 13.14 -7.15 -13.66
N HIS A 43 14.10 -7.71 -14.40
CA HIS A 43 14.13 -7.64 -15.86
C HIS A 43 12.98 -8.39 -16.53
N ASP A 44 12.59 -9.55 -15.97
CA ASP A 44 11.58 -10.42 -16.55
C ASP A 44 10.15 -9.88 -16.36
N HIS A 45 9.98 -8.94 -15.43
CA HIS A 45 8.68 -8.40 -15.02
C HIS A 45 8.52 -6.91 -15.34
N PHE A 46 9.49 -6.33 -16.05
CA PHE A 46 9.43 -4.95 -16.46
C PHE A 46 8.17 -4.64 -17.29
N TRP A 47 7.50 -3.55 -16.93
CA TRP A 47 6.37 -2.98 -17.67
C TRP A 47 6.45 -1.45 -17.71
N ASP A 48 5.96 -0.83 -18.78
CA ASP A 48 5.96 0.62 -18.92
C ASP A 48 4.52 1.17 -18.91
N PRO A 49 4.11 1.98 -17.92
CA PRO A 49 2.79 2.60 -17.90
C PRO A 49 2.56 3.61 -19.03
N LEU A 50 3.59 3.99 -19.78
CA LEU A 50 3.47 4.91 -20.92
C LEU A 50 3.39 4.17 -22.26
N ASP A 51 3.57 2.85 -22.27
CA ASP A 51 3.49 2.03 -23.47
C ASP A 51 2.18 1.21 -23.49
N LYS A 52 1.39 1.43 -24.54
CA LYS A 52 0.12 0.75 -24.78
C LYS A 52 0.27 -0.76 -24.96
N ALA A 53 1.47 -1.26 -25.28
CA ALA A 53 1.73 -2.70 -25.32
C ALA A 53 1.57 -3.37 -23.94
N TYR A 54 1.77 -2.61 -22.86
CA TYR A 54 1.55 -3.10 -21.49
C TYR A 54 0.15 -2.80 -20.98
N ILE A 55 -0.30 -1.54 -21.14
CA ILE A 55 -1.60 -1.06 -20.68
C ILE A 55 -2.11 0.12 -21.52
N ASP A 56 -3.35 0.03 -22.03
CA ASP A 56 -3.99 1.14 -22.75
C ASP A 56 -5.06 1.82 -21.88
N PHE A 57 -4.67 2.94 -21.24
CA PHE A 57 -5.60 3.74 -20.43
C PHE A 57 -6.73 4.41 -21.23
N SER A 58 -6.72 4.35 -22.57
CA SER A 58 -7.79 4.93 -23.40
C SER A 58 -8.97 3.99 -23.63
N GLU A 59 -8.92 2.75 -23.15
CA GLU A 59 -10.06 1.82 -23.26
C GLU A 59 -11.31 2.41 -22.56
N PRO A 60 -12.48 2.40 -23.23
CA PRO A 60 -13.68 3.01 -22.70
C PRO A 60 -14.29 2.20 -21.55
N PHE A 61 -14.92 2.89 -20.60
CA PHE A 61 -15.72 2.30 -19.51
C PHE A 61 -16.85 3.29 -19.17
N ASP A 62 -18.11 2.83 -19.06
CA ASP A 62 -19.26 3.71 -18.78
C ASP A 62 -19.39 3.94 -17.26
N MET A 63 -18.69 4.95 -16.75
CA MET A 63 -18.63 5.30 -15.32
C MET A 63 -19.99 5.63 -14.69
N GLU A 64 -21.03 5.90 -15.49
CA GLU A 64 -22.37 6.27 -15.02
C GLU A 64 -23.35 5.08 -15.03
N LYS A 65 -23.03 4.00 -15.75
CA LYS A 65 -23.93 2.84 -15.91
C LYS A 65 -23.34 1.52 -15.42
N ASP A 66 -22.02 1.44 -15.36
CA ASP A 66 -21.33 0.22 -14.97
C ASP A 66 -20.71 0.38 -13.59
N TYR A 67 -20.91 -0.64 -12.75
CA TYR A 67 -20.15 -0.78 -11.51
C TYR A 67 -18.68 -1.05 -11.84
N LEU A 68 -17.77 -0.16 -11.45
CA LEU A 68 -16.33 -0.31 -11.69
C LEU A 68 -15.73 -1.48 -10.91
N ILE A 69 -16.28 -1.74 -9.72
CA ILE A 69 -15.99 -2.91 -8.89
C ILE A 69 -17.27 -3.59 -8.45
N ASP A 70 -17.18 -4.84 -8.03
CA ASP A 70 -18.26 -5.57 -7.37
C ASP A 70 -18.86 -4.74 -6.20
N PRO A 71 -20.18 -4.44 -6.23
CA PRO A 71 -20.86 -3.71 -5.16
C PRO A 71 -20.73 -4.34 -3.77
N ASP A 72 -20.46 -5.64 -3.68
CA ASP A 72 -20.26 -6.33 -2.40
C ASP A 72 -18.97 -5.90 -1.68
N LEU A 73 -18.06 -5.19 -2.37
CA LEU A 73 -16.89 -4.56 -1.77
C LEU A 73 -17.20 -3.22 -1.09
N VAL A 74 -18.36 -2.62 -1.34
CA VAL A 74 -18.76 -1.36 -0.72
C VAL A 74 -19.21 -1.62 0.70
N ALA A 75 -18.56 -1.00 1.70
CA ALA A 75 -18.89 -1.22 3.11
C ALA A 75 -20.38 -0.96 3.41
N GLY A 76 -20.98 0.03 2.73
CA GLY A 76 -22.39 0.38 2.89
C GLY A 76 -23.37 -0.68 2.36
N ARG A 77 -22.93 -1.64 1.55
CA ARG A 77 -23.77 -2.70 0.99
C ARG A 77 -24.45 -3.52 2.10
N GLY A 78 -25.74 -3.79 1.95
CA GLY A 78 -26.52 -4.53 2.95
C GLY A 78 -26.91 -3.71 4.18
N THR A 79 -26.64 -2.39 4.19
CA THR A 79 -27.10 -1.48 5.24
C THR A 79 -28.34 -0.69 4.81
N ALA A 80 -29.05 -0.11 5.78
CA ALA A 80 -30.20 0.76 5.52
C ALA A 80 -29.87 1.98 4.63
N VAL A 81 -28.63 2.45 4.64
CA VAL A 81 -28.16 3.54 3.78
C VAL A 81 -28.11 3.11 2.31
N TRP A 82 -27.72 1.87 2.04
CA TRP A 82 -27.69 1.33 0.68
C TRP A 82 -29.10 1.09 0.11
N ASP A 83 -30.04 0.71 0.96
CA ASP A 83 -31.43 0.48 0.56
C ASP A 83 -32.16 1.77 0.14
N LYS A 84 -31.65 2.94 0.58
CA LYS A 84 -32.17 4.26 0.18
C LYS A 84 -31.72 4.71 -1.20
N LEU A 85 -30.67 4.11 -1.75
CA LEU A 85 -30.10 4.50 -3.03
C LEU A 85 -30.83 3.82 -4.19
N ASP A 86 -31.14 4.59 -5.23
CA ASP A 86 -31.51 4.02 -6.52
C ASP A 86 -30.29 3.40 -7.24
N GLU A 87 -30.52 2.72 -8.37
CA GLU A 87 -29.45 2.02 -9.08
C GLU A 87 -28.33 2.94 -9.57
N ALA A 88 -28.67 4.13 -10.06
CA ALA A 88 -27.67 5.09 -10.52
C ALA A 88 -26.84 5.63 -9.34
N GLN A 89 -27.47 5.88 -8.19
CA GLN A 89 -26.78 6.28 -6.96
C GLN A 89 -25.89 5.17 -6.40
N ARG A 90 -26.30 3.89 -6.52
CA ARG A 90 -25.48 2.74 -6.12
C ARG A 90 -24.23 2.62 -6.98
N ILE A 91 -24.38 2.68 -8.31
CA ILE A 91 -23.25 2.69 -9.26
C ILE A 91 -22.30 3.85 -8.93
N LYS A 92 -22.86 5.05 -8.74
CA LYS A 92 -22.08 6.24 -8.40
C LYS A 92 -21.33 6.08 -7.07
N LEU A 93 -21.98 5.58 -6.02
CA LEU A 93 -21.34 5.36 -4.72
C LEU A 93 -20.21 4.33 -4.86
N THR A 94 -20.47 3.18 -5.49
CA THR A 94 -19.46 2.15 -5.73
C THR A 94 -18.24 2.70 -6.48
N ASN A 95 -18.47 3.50 -7.52
CA ASN A 95 -17.38 4.07 -8.32
C ASN A 95 -16.62 5.17 -7.55
N LEU A 96 -17.28 5.90 -6.64
CA LEU A 96 -16.62 6.88 -5.77
C LEU A 96 -15.83 6.20 -4.64
N ASP A 97 -16.33 5.10 -4.07
CA ASP A 97 -15.60 4.28 -3.10
C ASP A 97 -14.34 3.68 -3.73
N ALA A 98 -14.46 3.14 -4.96
CA ALA A 98 -13.31 2.70 -5.73
C ALA A 98 -12.30 3.84 -5.97
N LYS A 99 -12.79 5.04 -6.32
CA LYS A 99 -11.93 6.23 -6.47
C LYS A 99 -11.19 6.58 -5.18
N TRP A 100 -11.87 6.52 -4.03
CA TRP A 100 -11.25 6.77 -2.72
C TRP A 100 -10.15 5.75 -2.42
N ALA A 101 -10.43 4.47 -2.61
CA ALA A 101 -9.47 3.39 -2.40
C ALA A 101 -8.27 3.52 -3.34
N LEU A 102 -8.47 3.76 -4.64
CA LEU A 102 -7.40 3.93 -5.62
C LEU A 102 -6.59 5.21 -5.41
N SER A 103 -7.22 6.28 -4.92
CA SER A 103 -6.49 7.47 -4.49
C SER A 103 -5.61 7.16 -3.27
N SER A 104 -6.11 6.35 -2.34
CA SER A 104 -5.34 5.90 -1.17
C SER A 104 -4.16 5.02 -1.57
N ILE A 105 -4.36 4.10 -2.53
CA ILE A 105 -3.29 3.32 -3.16
C ILE A 105 -2.24 4.27 -3.74
N LEU A 106 -2.64 5.21 -4.61
CA LEU A 106 -1.70 6.16 -5.22
C LEU A 106 -0.87 6.94 -4.19
N HIS A 107 -1.46 7.33 -3.07
CA HIS A 107 -0.71 7.95 -1.97
C HIS A 107 0.23 6.96 -1.26
N GLY A 108 -0.20 5.71 -1.11
CA GLY A 108 0.63 4.59 -0.66
C GLY A 108 1.86 4.41 -1.54
N GLU A 109 1.68 4.31 -2.85
CA GLU A 109 2.76 4.22 -3.85
C GLU A 109 3.73 5.39 -3.73
N GLN A 110 3.22 6.61 -3.53
CA GLN A 110 4.06 7.78 -3.33
C GLN A 110 4.88 7.68 -2.03
N GLY A 111 4.29 7.10 -0.97
CA GLY A 111 4.97 6.80 0.28
C GLY A 111 6.07 5.74 0.10
N ALA A 112 5.74 4.62 -0.57
CA ALA A 112 6.66 3.54 -0.89
C ALA A 112 7.83 4.06 -1.73
N LEU A 113 7.56 4.82 -2.80
CA LEU A 113 8.57 5.50 -3.63
C LEU A 113 9.55 6.32 -2.78
N SER A 114 9.00 7.18 -1.92
CA SER A 114 9.81 8.08 -1.08
C SER A 114 10.67 7.30 -0.10
N LEU A 115 10.12 6.24 0.47
CA LEU A 115 10.81 5.40 1.43
C LEU A 115 11.89 4.55 0.76
N SER A 116 11.61 3.91 -0.37
CA SER A 116 12.56 3.11 -1.15
C SER A 116 13.74 3.95 -1.65
N ALA A 117 13.47 5.18 -2.09
CA ALA A 117 14.53 6.15 -2.35
C ALA A 117 15.37 6.47 -1.10
N SER A 118 14.72 6.62 0.07
CA SER A 118 15.44 6.84 1.34
C SER A 118 16.31 5.65 1.77
N LEU A 119 15.93 4.41 1.42
CA LEU A 119 16.72 3.21 1.71
C LEU A 119 18.07 3.23 0.99
N CYS A 120 18.13 3.82 -0.21
CA CYS A 120 19.38 4.00 -0.94
C CYS A 120 20.42 4.82 -0.16
N HIS A 121 19.99 5.69 0.75
CA HIS A 121 20.89 6.52 1.56
C HIS A 121 21.41 5.83 2.82
N ILE A 122 20.77 4.75 3.27
CA ILE A 122 21.10 4.14 4.57
C ILE A 122 21.65 2.72 4.46
N LEU A 123 21.36 1.96 3.40
CA LEU A 123 21.77 0.55 3.30
C LEU A 123 23.28 0.42 3.01
N ARG A 124 24.03 -0.23 3.92
CA ARG A 124 25.47 -0.49 3.69
C ARG A 124 25.70 -1.61 2.71
N ASP A 125 24.92 -2.69 2.71
CA ASP A 125 25.07 -3.78 1.76
C ASP A 125 24.81 -3.29 0.32
N PRO A 126 25.81 -3.29 -0.59
CA PRO A 126 25.61 -2.86 -1.97
C PRO A 126 24.49 -3.60 -2.72
N GLY A 127 24.23 -4.87 -2.40
CA GLY A 127 23.17 -5.65 -3.05
C GLY A 127 21.78 -5.23 -2.57
N ALA A 128 21.65 -4.91 -1.28
CA ALA A 128 20.41 -4.34 -0.75
C ALA A 128 20.16 -2.93 -1.32
N GLN A 129 21.22 -2.12 -1.44
CA GLN A 129 21.13 -0.78 -2.02
C GLN A 129 20.75 -0.81 -3.51
N GLU A 130 21.30 -1.76 -4.28
CA GLU A 130 20.94 -2.00 -5.68
C GLU A 130 19.45 -2.34 -5.82
N TYR A 131 18.94 -3.26 -5.00
CA TYR A 131 17.53 -3.61 -5.01
C TYR A 131 16.64 -2.43 -4.60
N ALA A 132 16.98 -1.69 -3.54
CA ALA A 132 16.22 -0.52 -3.11
C ALA A 132 16.12 0.56 -4.21
N ALA A 133 17.20 0.74 -4.99
CA ALA A 133 17.18 1.63 -6.15
C ALA A 133 16.27 1.12 -7.26
N ASN A 134 16.23 -0.19 -7.49
CA ASN A 134 15.26 -0.79 -8.41
C ASN A 134 13.83 -0.58 -7.92
N GLN A 135 13.52 -0.95 -6.68
CA GLN A 135 12.19 -0.76 -6.09
C GLN A 135 11.74 0.70 -6.22
N ALA A 136 12.59 1.68 -5.91
CA ALA A 136 12.24 3.10 -6.10
C ALA A 136 11.82 3.43 -7.55
N ARG A 137 12.40 2.77 -8.56
CA ARG A 137 11.96 2.90 -9.95
C ARG A 137 10.62 2.21 -10.20
N GLU A 138 10.37 1.06 -9.59
CA GLU A 138 9.10 0.32 -9.68
C GLU A 138 7.95 1.16 -9.08
N GLU A 139 8.12 1.69 -7.86
CA GLU A 139 7.11 2.55 -7.23
C GLU A 139 6.86 3.83 -8.04
N ALA A 140 7.88 4.39 -8.69
CA ALA A 140 7.70 5.53 -9.58
C ALA A 140 6.80 5.19 -10.80
N ARG A 141 6.88 3.96 -11.31
CA ARG A 141 5.98 3.46 -12.35
C ARG A 141 4.57 3.28 -11.79
N HIS A 142 4.41 2.75 -10.57
CA HIS A 142 3.11 2.60 -9.92
C HIS A 142 2.42 3.96 -9.73
N VAL A 143 3.13 4.94 -9.17
CA VAL A 143 2.63 6.32 -9.04
C VAL A 143 2.16 6.87 -10.39
N THR A 144 2.95 6.68 -11.44
CA THR A 144 2.61 7.12 -12.80
C THR A 144 1.34 6.43 -13.32
N ALA A 145 1.26 5.12 -13.17
CA ALA A 145 0.18 4.28 -13.67
C ALA A 145 -1.16 4.56 -12.97
N PHE A 146 -1.17 4.57 -11.64
CA PHE A 146 -2.37 4.87 -10.85
C PHE A 146 -2.81 6.33 -11.02
N ALA A 147 -1.87 7.28 -11.13
CA ALA A 147 -2.22 8.67 -11.43
C ALA A 147 -2.89 8.79 -12.82
N GLN A 148 -2.37 8.09 -13.83
CA GLN A 148 -2.95 8.09 -15.16
C GLN A 148 -4.32 7.43 -15.18
N TYR A 149 -4.50 6.27 -14.52
CA TYR A 149 -5.80 5.61 -14.37
C TYR A 149 -6.85 6.54 -13.74
N VAL A 150 -6.50 7.13 -12.60
CA VAL A 150 -7.41 8.04 -11.89
C VAL A 150 -7.74 9.27 -12.73
N LYS A 151 -6.77 9.79 -13.49
CA LYS A 151 -6.98 10.90 -14.41
C LYS A 151 -7.95 10.55 -15.54
N VAL A 152 -7.84 9.38 -16.17
CA VAL A 152 -8.74 9.01 -17.27
C VAL A 152 -10.17 8.72 -16.80
N ARG A 153 -10.36 8.14 -15.60
CA ARG A 153 -11.69 7.82 -15.07
C ARG A 153 -12.36 8.98 -14.33
N TRP A 154 -11.58 9.84 -13.66
CA TRP A 154 -12.12 10.89 -12.79
C TRP A 154 -11.41 12.25 -12.86
N GLY A 155 -10.42 12.43 -13.73
CA GLY A 155 -9.66 13.67 -13.89
C GLY A 155 -8.59 13.92 -12.82
N LYS A 156 -8.89 13.68 -11.55
CA LYS A 156 -7.95 13.88 -10.42
C LYS A 156 -8.20 12.95 -9.22
N PRO A 157 -7.16 12.63 -8.44
CA PRO A 157 -7.29 11.84 -7.21
C PRO A 157 -8.00 12.60 -6.07
N MET A 158 -8.42 11.85 -5.06
CA MET A 158 -8.91 12.38 -3.79
C MET A 158 -7.75 12.66 -2.82
N PRO A 159 -7.95 13.54 -1.81
CA PRO A 159 -7.01 13.71 -0.72
C PRO A 159 -6.79 12.40 0.06
N ILE A 160 -5.62 12.27 0.68
CA ILE A 160 -5.29 11.15 1.55
C ILE A 160 -6.14 11.17 2.82
N GLY A 161 -6.60 10.00 3.26
CA GLY A 161 -7.22 9.82 4.58
C GLY A 161 -6.21 10.06 5.72
N GLY A 162 -6.66 10.63 6.83
CA GLY A 162 -5.81 10.96 7.98
C GLY A 162 -5.08 9.76 8.57
N SER A 163 -5.71 8.59 8.61
CA SER A 163 -5.08 7.38 9.18
C SER A 163 -3.93 6.86 8.31
N LEU A 164 -4.17 6.68 7.00
CA LEU A 164 -3.11 6.26 6.07
C LEU A 164 -2.00 7.32 5.99
N GLY A 165 -2.37 8.60 5.90
CA GLY A 165 -1.39 9.69 5.85
C GLY A 165 -0.53 9.80 7.10
N GLY A 166 -1.12 9.56 8.28
CA GLY A 166 -0.38 9.48 9.54
C GLY A 166 0.65 8.36 9.54
N VAL A 167 0.23 7.14 9.15
CA VAL A 167 1.13 5.97 9.05
C VAL A 167 2.24 6.24 8.04
N LEU A 168 1.92 6.63 6.80
CA LEU A 168 2.93 6.89 5.76
C LEU A 168 3.93 7.97 6.21
N ASN A 169 3.45 9.07 6.81
CA ASN A 169 4.33 10.11 7.30
C ASN A 169 5.27 9.59 8.40
N GLU A 170 4.78 8.78 9.35
CA GLU A 170 5.62 8.16 10.37
C GLU A 170 6.70 7.26 9.76
N LEU A 171 6.35 6.43 8.77
CA LEU A 171 7.27 5.50 8.13
C LEU A 171 8.34 6.21 7.31
N VAL A 172 7.91 7.14 6.43
CA VAL A 172 8.81 7.87 5.53
C VAL A 172 9.76 8.76 6.31
N ALA A 173 9.25 9.51 7.30
CA ALA A 173 10.07 10.40 8.12
C ALA A 173 10.90 9.68 9.19
N SER A 174 10.68 8.37 9.40
CA SER A 174 11.37 7.64 10.46
C SER A 174 12.88 7.62 10.23
N PRO A 175 13.70 7.88 11.27
CA PRO A 175 15.14 7.62 11.21
C PRO A 175 15.46 6.14 11.45
N TYR A 176 14.51 5.32 11.90
CA TYR A 176 14.79 3.92 12.25
C TYR A 176 14.56 2.99 11.06
N ALA A 177 15.62 2.26 10.68
CA ALA A 177 15.55 1.29 9.59
C ALA A 177 14.45 0.23 9.80
N TRP A 178 14.24 -0.23 11.04
CA TRP A 178 13.24 -1.24 11.35
C TRP A 178 11.81 -0.78 11.11
N LYS A 179 11.50 0.50 11.35
CA LYS A 179 10.17 1.05 11.03
C LYS A 179 9.96 1.08 9.53
N LYS A 180 11.00 1.45 8.76
CA LYS A 180 10.93 1.43 7.30
C LYS A 180 10.67 0.02 6.77
N ILE A 181 11.32 -0.98 7.35
CA ILE A 181 11.30 -2.35 6.81
C ILE A 181 10.10 -3.14 7.30
N VAL A 182 9.79 -3.10 8.61
CA VAL A 182 8.60 -3.78 9.13
C VAL A 182 7.33 -3.02 8.75
N GLY A 183 7.36 -1.69 8.81
CA GLY A 183 6.19 -0.87 8.51
C GLY A 183 5.88 -0.74 7.03
N MET A 184 6.83 -0.33 6.19
CA MET A 184 6.56 -0.22 4.76
C MET A 184 6.62 -1.60 4.11
N GLN A 185 7.79 -2.22 4.12
CA GLN A 185 8.08 -3.38 3.27
C GLN A 185 7.29 -4.65 3.65
N LEU A 186 7.02 -4.88 4.94
CA LEU A 186 6.21 -6.02 5.36
C LEU A 186 4.72 -5.69 5.49
N LEU A 187 4.37 -4.56 6.11
CA LEU A 187 2.99 -4.22 6.42
C LEU A 187 2.31 -3.47 5.27
N VAL A 188 2.82 -2.32 4.82
CA VAL A 188 2.14 -1.53 3.76
C VAL A 188 2.17 -2.26 2.42
N GLU A 189 3.32 -2.76 1.96
CA GLU A 189 3.37 -3.51 0.68
C GLU A 189 2.53 -4.80 0.76
N GLY A 190 2.50 -5.44 1.94
CA GLY A 190 1.66 -6.63 2.17
C GLY A 190 0.16 -6.32 2.03
N LEU A 191 -0.30 -5.18 2.59
CA LEU A 191 -1.67 -4.70 2.41
C LEU A 191 -1.95 -4.29 0.96
N ALA A 192 -0.97 -3.68 0.27
CA ALA A 192 -1.08 -3.31 -1.13
C ALA A 192 -1.31 -4.53 -2.02
N MET A 193 -0.53 -5.61 -1.82
CA MET A 193 -0.76 -6.90 -2.50
C MET A 193 -2.19 -7.41 -2.31
N GLY A 194 -2.71 -7.37 -1.07
CA GLY A 194 -4.09 -7.75 -0.77
C GLY A 194 -5.09 -6.91 -1.57
N ALA A 195 -4.94 -5.58 -1.54
CA ALA A 195 -5.81 -4.65 -2.26
C ALA A 195 -5.77 -4.87 -3.78
N PHE A 196 -4.59 -5.07 -4.37
CA PHE A 196 -4.47 -5.35 -5.80
C PHE A 196 -5.08 -6.69 -6.17
N ALA A 197 -4.94 -7.71 -5.32
CA ALA A 197 -5.60 -8.99 -5.53
C ALA A 197 -7.13 -8.84 -5.48
N THR A 198 -7.68 -8.03 -4.57
CA THR A 198 -9.12 -7.72 -4.53
C THR A 198 -9.57 -7.07 -5.84
N PHE A 199 -8.91 -5.99 -6.29
CA PHE A 199 -9.28 -5.30 -7.53
C PHE A 199 -9.08 -6.17 -8.77
N TYR A 200 -8.00 -6.94 -8.85
CA TYR A 200 -7.77 -7.89 -9.94
C TYR A 200 -8.91 -8.91 -10.08
N ASN A 201 -9.44 -9.42 -8.96
CA ASN A 201 -10.47 -10.45 -8.98
C ASN A 201 -11.91 -9.89 -9.10
N ARG A 202 -12.13 -8.63 -8.68
CA ARG A 202 -13.49 -8.09 -8.45
C ARG A 202 -13.75 -6.74 -9.14
N ALA A 203 -12.80 -6.20 -9.91
CA ALA A 203 -13.05 -5.07 -10.78
C ALA A 203 -13.71 -5.51 -12.10
N ASN A 204 -14.63 -4.69 -12.59
CA ASN A 204 -15.24 -4.85 -13.92
C ASN A 204 -14.55 -4.00 -14.99
N ASP A 205 -13.79 -2.96 -14.59
CA ASP A 205 -12.99 -2.17 -15.54
C ASP A 205 -11.74 -2.96 -15.97
N PRO A 206 -11.62 -3.36 -17.26
CA PRO A 206 -10.50 -4.16 -17.73
C PRO A 206 -9.15 -3.46 -17.56
N VAL A 207 -9.12 -2.12 -17.62
CA VAL A 207 -7.89 -1.35 -17.40
C VAL A 207 -7.44 -1.45 -15.95
N LEU A 208 -8.37 -1.45 -14.99
CA LEU A 208 -8.04 -1.63 -13.58
C LEU A 208 -7.54 -3.03 -13.30
N VAL A 209 -8.21 -4.04 -13.84
CA VAL A 209 -7.78 -5.45 -13.71
C VAL A 209 -6.35 -5.60 -14.22
N ARG A 210 -6.06 -5.06 -15.42
CA ARG A 210 -4.73 -5.11 -16.01
C ARG A 210 -3.70 -4.34 -15.19
N LEU A 211 -4.04 -3.15 -14.68
CA LEU A 211 -3.15 -2.35 -13.84
C LEU A 211 -2.76 -3.09 -12.57
N CYS A 212 -3.73 -3.64 -11.84
CA CYS A 212 -3.48 -4.42 -10.63
C CYS A 212 -2.67 -5.69 -10.92
N GLN A 213 -2.93 -6.36 -12.05
CA GLN A 213 -2.12 -7.51 -12.47
C GLN A 213 -0.64 -7.14 -12.64
N LEU A 214 -0.34 -6.01 -13.29
CA LEU A 214 1.03 -5.54 -13.52
C LEU A 214 1.69 -5.07 -12.22
N ALA A 215 1.00 -4.31 -11.38
CA ALA A 215 1.57 -3.86 -10.10
C ALA A 215 1.90 -5.06 -9.17
N MET A 216 1.03 -6.09 -9.12
CA MET A 216 1.28 -7.28 -8.32
C MET A 216 2.55 -8.06 -8.72
N THR A 217 3.03 -7.96 -9.97
CA THR A 217 4.28 -8.62 -10.35
C THR A 217 5.48 -8.01 -9.63
N ASP A 218 5.41 -6.74 -9.27
CA ASP A 218 6.49 -6.00 -8.61
C ASP A 218 6.36 -6.15 -7.08
N GLU A 219 5.14 -6.01 -6.54
CA GLU A 219 4.91 -6.06 -5.09
C GLU A 219 5.33 -7.36 -4.40
N ALA A 220 5.19 -8.50 -5.09
CA ALA A 220 5.63 -9.78 -4.57
C ALA A 220 7.14 -9.77 -4.25
N PHE A 221 7.94 -8.99 -4.98
CA PHE A 221 9.37 -8.83 -4.74
C PHE A 221 9.65 -7.75 -3.70
N HIS A 222 8.90 -6.63 -3.69
CA HIS A 222 8.99 -5.60 -2.65
C HIS A 222 8.80 -6.21 -1.26
N HIS A 223 7.73 -6.99 -1.08
CA HIS A 223 7.47 -7.69 0.17
C HIS A 223 8.57 -8.71 0.52
N LYS A 224 9.06 -9.45 -0.49
CA LYS A 224 10.14 -10.43 -0.31
C LYS A 224 11.46 -9.78 0.09
N PHE A 225 11.77 -8.60 -0.41
CA PHE A 225 12.93 -7.81 0.01
C PHE A 225 12.84 -7.47 1.51
N GLY A 226 11.69 -6.94 1.95
CA GLY A 226 11.41 -6.69 3.36
C GLY A 226 11.60 -7.94 4.22
N LYS A 227 11.09 -9.09 3.75
CA LYS A 227 11.21 -10.37 4.44
C LYS A 227 12.66 -10.86 4.57
N ILE A 228 13.42 -10.88 3.47
CA ILE A 228 14.83 -11.29 3.49
C ILE A 228 15.60 -10.46 4.51
N TRP A 229 15.33 -9.16 4.56
CA TRP A 229 16.01 -8.27 5.47
C TRP A 229 15.57 -8.50 6.91
N ALA A 230 14.26 -8.58 7.17
CA ALA A 230 13.71 -8.87 8.51
C ALA A 230 14.24 -10.20 9.08
N ASP A 231 14.28 -11.27 8.28
CA ASP A 231 14.82 -12.58 8.67
C ASP A 231 16.30 -12.51 9.09
N ARG A 232 17.06 -11.56 8.52
CA ARG A 232 18.50 -11.37 8.84
C ARG A 232 18.74 -10.44 10.04
N THR A 233 17.76 -9.65 10.44
CA THR A 233 17.96 -8.58 11.43
C THR A 233 17.12 -8.73 12.68
N ILE A 234 15.83 -9.09 12.56
CA ILE A 234 14.91 -9.21 13.70
C ILE A 234 15.34 -10.31 14.69
N PRO A 235 15.84 -11.49 14.25
CA PRO A 235 16.33 -12.50 15.19
C PRO A 235 17.55 -12.08 16.03
N LYS A 236 18.24 -10.99 15.67
CA LYS A 236 19.39 -10.46 16.41
C LYS A 236 19.00 -9.47 17.51
N LEU A 237 17.74 -9.09 17.59
CA LEU A 237 17.19 -8.25 18.65
C LEU A 237 16.99 -9.06 19.93
N SER A 238 17.02 -8.40 21.10
CA SER A 238 16.56 -9.02 22.36
C SER A 238 15.06 -9.30 22.30
N LYS A 239 14.53 -10.09 23.23
CA LYS A 239 13.09 -10.38 23.25
C LYS A 239 12.26 -9.12 23.53
N GLU A 240 12.75 -8.24 24.39
CA GLU A 240 12.11 -6.95 24.69
C GLU A 240 12.09 -6.05 23.46
N GLU A 241 13.18 -6.02 22.71
CA GLU A 241 13.31 -5.29 21.45
C GLU A 241 12.36 -5.82 20.37
N GLN A 242 12.25 -7.15 20.23
CA GLN A 242 11.28 -7.78 19.34
C GLN A 242 9.85 -7.40 19.70
N ASN A 243 9.49 -7.46 20.99
CA ASN A 243 8.14 -7.09 21.44
C ASN A 243 7.81 -5.64 21.08
N ILE A 244 8.76 -4.69 21.17
CA ILE A 244 8.53 -3.30 20.74
C ILE A 244 8.19 -3.23 19.24
N VAL A 245 8.92 -3.97 18.40
CA VAL A 245 8.68 -4.00 16.96
C VAL A 245 7.32 -4.64 16.64
N GLU A 246 7.02 -5.77 17.28
CA GLU A 246 5.76 -6.51 17.12
C GLU A 246 4.54 -5.69 17.57
N ASP A 247 4.58 -5.09 18.76
CA ASP A 247 3.50 -4.25 19.30
C ASP A 247 3.26 -3.02 18.44
N TRP A 248 4.34 -2.38 17.95
CA TRP A 248 4.22 -1.25 17.04
C TRP A 248 3.63 -1.64 15.68
N ALA A 249 4.07 -2.77 15.10
CA ALA A 249 3.52 -3.27 13.84
C ALA A 249 2.02 -3.60 13.99
N ALA A 250 1.65 -4.24 15.10
CA ALA A 250 0.25 -4.49 15.43
C ALA A 250 -0.55 -3.19 15.56
N SER A 251 0.01 -2.13 16.17
CA SER A 251 -0.65 -0.83 16.26
C SER A 251 -0.89 -0.18 14.89
N CYS A 252 0.07 -0.29 13.96
CA CYS A 252 -0.07 0.21 12.60
C CYS A 252 -1.16 -0.56 11.85
N PHE A 253 -1.15 -1.89 11.95
CA PHE A 253 -2.15 -2.76 11.32
C PHE A 253 -3.55 -2.45 11.84
N GLN A 254 -3.74 -2.37 13.16
CA GLN A 254 -5.03 -2.00 13.77
C GLN A 254 -5.49 -0.62 13.33
N THR A 255 -4.57 0.36 13.27
CA THR A 255 -4.89 1.72 12.81
C THR A 255 -5.47 1.70 11.39
N LEU A 256 -4.87 0.93 10.49
CA LEU A 256 -5.37 0.81 9.12
C LEU A 256 -6.67 -0.01 9.06
N LEU A 257 -6.71 -1.19 9.69
CA LEU A 257 -7.86 -2.08 9.75
C LEU A 257 -9.15 -1.37 10.15
N PHE A 258 -9.11 -0.57 11.22
CA PHE A 258 -10.31 0.09 11.74
C PHE A 258 -10.68 1.38 11.02
N ASN A 259 -9.83 1.91 10.14
CA ASN A 259 -10.05 3.24 9.56
C ASN A 259 -10.13 3.28 8.03
N LEU A 260 -9.66 2.27 7.28
CA LEU A 260 -9.66 2.34 5.82
C LEU A 260 -11.04 2.58 5.20
N ILE A 261 -12.10 2.06 5.81
CA ILE A 261 -13.50 2.22 5.36
C ILE A 261 -14.33 3.17 6.25
N ASN A 262 -13.68 4.00 7.07
CA ASN A 262 -14.37 4.88 7.99
C ASN A 262 -15.08 6.03 7.24
N PRO A 263 -16.44 6.14 7.31
CA PRO A 263 -17.18 7.21 6.64
C PRO A 263 -16.77 8.63 7.03
N GLU A 264 -16.21 8.80 8.22
CA GLU A 264 -15.68 10.10 8.65
C GLU A 264 -14.55 10.60 7.74
N GLN A 265 -13.76 9.71 7.14
CA GLN A 265 -12.73 10.13 6.18
C GLN A 265 -13.33 10.39 4.79
N MET A 266 -14.51 9.84 4.52
CA MET A 266 -15.17 9.84 3.23
C MET A 266 -16.38 10.80 3.16
N LYS A 267 -16.43 11.84 4.01
CA LYS A 267 -17.57 12.80 4.07
C LYS A 267 -17.95 13.34 2.69
N SER A 268 -16.95 13.69 1.88
CA SER A 268 -17.17 14.22 0.53
C SER A 268 -17.74 13.18 -0.45
N VAL A 269 -17.48 11.89 -0.25
CA VAL A 269 -18.02 10.80 -1.06
C VAL A 269 -19.51 10.64 -0.80
N TYR A 270 -19.90 10.48 0.46
CA TYR A 270 -21.30 10.32 0.85
C TYR A 270 -22.15 11.54 0.45
N ALA A 271 -21.60 12.75 0.60
CA ALA A 271 -22.29 13.97 0.17
C ALA A 271 -22.62 14.00 -1.33
N LEU A 272 -21.80 13.38 -2.20
CA LEU A 272 -22.03 13.34 -3.66
C LEU A 272 -23.20 12.44 -4.08
N VAL A 273 -23.67 11.57 -3.19
CA VAL A 273 -24.84 10.70 -3.39
C VAL A 273 -26.01 11.07 -2.47
N GLY A 274 -25.89 12.18 -1.75
CA GLY A 274 -26.95 12.69 -0.88
C GLY A 274 -27.09 11.97 0.46
N ILE A 275 -26.04 11.28 0.91
CA ILE A 275 -25.99 10.58 2.19
C ILE A 275 -25.23 11.43 3.22
N ASP A 276 -25.79 11.54 4.43
CA ASP A 276 -25.08 12.10 5.57
C ASP A 276 -24.05 11.09 6.12
N TRP A 277 -22.81 11.53 6.34
CA TRP A 277 -21.74 10.60 6.71
C TRP A 277 -21.92 10.02 8.12
N GLN A 278 -22.59 10.74 9.04
CA GLN A 278 -22.89 10.19 10.37
C GLN A 278 -23.94 9.09 10.26
N GLU A 279 -24.91 9.23 9.38
CA GLU A 279 -25.89 8.18 9.08
C GLU A 279 -25.22 6.93 8.48
N ALA A 280 -24.30 7.11 7.53
CA ALA A 280 -23.48 6.04 6.98
C ALA A 280 -22.65 5.35 8.07
N HIS A 281 -21.98 6.13 8.93
CA HIS A 281 -21.18 5.61 10.03
C HIS A 281 -22.03 4.79 11.02
N GLN A 282 -23.18 5.30 11.42
CA GLN A 282 -24.08 4.57 12.33
C GLN A 282 -24.54 3.24 11.70
N SER A 283 -24.97 3.27 10.44
CA SER A 283 -25.44 2.09 9.73
C SER A 283 -24.35 1.02 9.58
N LEU A 284 -23.11 1.44 9.31
CA LEU A 284 -21.96 0.52 9.27
C LEU A 284 -21.65 -0.08 10.65
N MET A 285 -21.71 0.71 11.72
CA MET A 285 -21.46 0.22 13.07
C MET A 285 -22.50 -0.80 13.54
N GLU A 286 -23.74 -0.68 13.06
CA GLU A 286 -24.81 -1.65 13.32
C GLU A 286 -24.61 -2.95 12.51
N ALA A 287 -24.14 -2.86 11.27
CA ALA A 287 -23.98 -4.01 10.37
C ALA A 287 -22.65 -4.77 10.56
N ILE A 288 -21.53 -4.07 10.77
CA ILE A 288 -20.18 -4.65 10.82
C ILE A 288 -19.81 -4.96 12.27
N THR A 289 -20.29 -6.10 12.76
CA THR A 289 -19.91 -6.64 14.08
C THR A 289 -18.49 -7.22 14.04
N ASP A 290 -17.88 -7.43 15.22
CA ASP A 290 -16.57 -8.10 15.32
C ASP A 290 -16.58 -9.53 14.78
N GLU A 291 -17.73 -10.22 14.81
CA GLU A 291 -17.91 -11.54 14.21
C GLU A 291 -17.83 -11.47 12.69
N HIS A 292 -18.56 -10.55 12.06
CA HIS A 292 -18.48 -10.31 10.61
C HIS A 292 -17.06 -9.92 10.18
N ARG A 293 -16.36 -9.08 10.94
CA ARG A 293 -14.95 -8.73 10.66
C ARG A 293 -14.05 -9.96 10.68
N ARG A 294 -14.21 -10.83 11.68
CA ARG A 294 -13.43 -12.07 11.81
C ARG A 294 -13.72 -13.05 10.69
N GLU A 295 -14.96 -13.14 10.22
CA GLU A 295 -15.33 -14.00 9.10
C GLU A 295 -14.72 -13.49 7.79
N ARG A 296 -14.81 -12.18 7.54
CA ARG A 296 -14.18 -11.55 6.38
C ARG A 296 -12.67 -11.77 6.31
N MET A 297 -11.94 -11.56 7.43
CA MET A 297 -10.49 -11.80 7.50
C MET A 297 -10.09 -13.28 7.30
N ARG A 298 -11.04 -14.23 7.20
CA ARG A 298 -10.75 -15.63 6.83
C ARG A 298 -10.77 -15.83 5.32
N GLU A 299 -11.33 -14.90 4.56
CA GLU A 299 -11.33 -14.98 3.10
C GLU A 299 -9.93 -14.68 2.58
N GLY A 300 -9.38 -15.56 1.73
CA GLY A 300 -8.04 -15.36 1.18
C GLY A 300 -7.89 -14.13 0.25
N THR A 301 -8.99 -13.42 0.00
CA THR A 301 -9.06 -12.19 -0.79
C THR A 301 -9.31 -10.94 0.03
N ASP A 302 -9.51 -11.05 1.35
CA ASP A 302 -9.55 -9.88 2.23
C ASP A 302 -8.13 -9.30 2.35
N ILE A 303 -8.06 -7.99 2.49
CA ILE A 303 -6.80 -7.26 2.53
C ILE A 303 -6.12 -7.36 3.90
N PHE A 304 -6.82 -7.88 4.93
CA PHE A 304 -6.39 -7.97 6.32
C PHE A 304 -6.33 -9.39 6.87
#